data_AF-F2F538-F1
#
_entry.id   AF-F2F538-F1
#
_cell.length_a   1.000
_cell.length_b   1.000
_cell.length_c   1.000
_cell.angle_alpha   90.00
_cell.angle_beta   90.00
_cell.angle_gamma   90.00
#
_symmetry.space_group_name_H-M   'P 1'
#
loop_
_entity.id
_entity.type
_entity.pdbx_description
1 polymer ?
#
loop_
_entity_poly.entity_id
_entity_poly.type
_entity_poly.pdbx_seq_one_letter_code
_entity_poly.pdbx_strand_id
1 'polypeptide(L)'
;MRQLNLFELEFEQHQPKFQLMDTVKVILIDEQLDSETYHYRKFYEAHIINKVGEITNIHISPAGVVTYEVDIYGAKYYLLEEELI
;
A
#
# COMPACT_ATOMS: atom_id res chain seq x y z
N MET A 1 -35.61 3.83 24.84
CA MET A 1 -34.78 2.77 24.22
C MET A 1 -34.25 3.32 22.91
N ARG A 2 -32.92 3.42 22.75
CA ARG A 2 -32.29 3.75 21.47
C ARG A 2 -31.77 2.44 20.87
N GLN A 3 -32.31 2.08 19.72
CA GLN A 3 -31.85 0.95 18.93
C GLN A 3 -30.58 1.40 18.19
N LEU A 4 -29.44 0.80 18.54
CA LEU A 4 -28.17 1.01 17.82
C LEU A 4 -28.22 0.12 16.57
N ASN A 5 -28.23 0.74 15.38
CA ASN A 5 -28.08 0.03 14.12
C ASN A 5 -26.65 -0.51 14.04
N LEU A 6 -26.51 -1.83 13.83
CA LEU A 6 -25.23 -2.53 13.76
C LEU A 6 -24.39 -2.17 12.50
N PHE A 7 -24.91 -1.31 11.63
CA PHE A 7 -24.37 -1.05 10.28
C PHE A 7 -23.86 0.38 10.08
N GLU A 8 -23.92 1.24 11.09
CA GLU A 8 -23.29 2.56 11.07
C GLU A 8 -21.86 2.45 11.63
N LEU A 9 -21.06 1.55 11.05
CA LEU A 9 -19.61 1.71 11.10
C LEU A 9 -19.32 2.81 10.08
N GLU A 10 -19.22 4.04 10.56
CA GLU A 10 -18.57 5.11 9.83
C GLU A 10 -17.14 4.63 9.55
N PHE A 11 -16.93 4.01 8.39
CA PHE A 11 -15.60 3.73 7.89
C PHE A 11 -14.93 5.09 7.72
N GLU A 12 -14.08 5.47 8.67
CA GLU A 12 -13.15 6.58 8.48
C GLU A 12 -12.43 6.31 7.17
N GLN A 13 -12.77 7.12 6.14
CA GLN A 13 -12.16 6.99 4.83
C GLN A 13 -10.67 7.25 5.01
N HIS A 14 -9.87 6.18 5.02
CA HIS A 14 -8.42 6.29 4.99
C HIS A 14 -8.06 7.02 3.71
N GLN A 15 -7.67 8.29 3.84
CA GLN A 15 -7.24 9.08 2.70
C GLN A 15 -5.87 8.56 2.26
N PRO A 16 -5.68 8.26 0.97
CA PRO A 16 -4.40 7.79 0.48
C PRO A 16 -3.33 8.86 0.75
N LYS A 17 -2.19 8.44 1.31
CA LYS A 17 -1.06 9.32 1.59
C LYS A 17 -0.43 9.90 0.33
N PHE A 18 -0.42 9.12 -0.76
CA PHE A 18 0.20 9.48 -2.04
C PHE A 18 -0.84 9.68 -3.13
N GLN A 19 -0.48 10.45 -4.16
CA GLN A 19 -1.34 10.77 -5.30
C GLN A 19 -0.84 10.09 -6.58
N LEU A 20 -1.72 10.09 -7.59
CA LEU A 20 -1.36 9.64 -8.94
C LEU A 20 -0.19 10.48 -9.48
N MET A 21 0.73 9.81 -10.15
CA MET A 21 1.96 10.39 -10.73
C MET A 21 2.98 10.87 -9.69
N ASP A 22 2.76 10.65 -8.40
CA ASP A 22 3.78 10.88 -7.39
C ASP A 22 4.95 9.90 -7.59
N THR A 23 6.15 10.43 -7.40
CA THR A 23 7.38 9.64 -7.43
C THR A 23 7.70 9.15 -6.03
N VAL A 24 7.71 7.84 -5.83
CA VAL A 24 7.88 7.19 -4.53
C VAL A 24 9.08 6.25 -4.53
N LYS A 25 9.70 6.07 -3.37
CA LYS A 25 10.77 5.11 -3.18
C LYS A 25 10.26 3.89 -2.43
N VAL A 26 10.53 2.71 -2.98
CA VAL A 26 10.19 1.44 -2.34
C VAL A 26 11.15 1.14 -1.20
N ILE A 27 10.61 0.88 -0.02
CA ILE A 27 11.33 0.41 1.15
C ILE A 27 10.89 -1.00 1.52
N LEU A 28 11.75 -1.69 2.26
CA LEU A 28 11.36 -2.95 2.86
C LEU A 28 10.51 -2.64 4.09
N ILE A 29 9.29 -3.17 4.14
CA ILE A 29 8.37 -3.06 5.27
C ILE A 29 9.02 -3.60 6.56
N ASP A 30 8.53 -3.20 7.73
CA ASP A 30 8.97 -3.80 8.99
C ASP A 30 8.45 -5.24 9.12
N GLU A 31 9.33 -6.18 9.45
CA GLU A 31 9.01 -7.60 9.67
C GLU A 31 7.98 -7.78 10.80
N GLN A 32 7.96 -6.88 11.80
CA GLN A 32 6.98 -6.95 12.90
C GLN A 32 5.58 -6.54 12.47
N LEU A 33 5.46 -5.72 11.43
CA LEU A 33 4.19 -5.25 10.91
C LEU A 33 3.55 -6.31 10.00
N ASP A 34 4.33 -6.82 9.04
CA ASP A 34 3.92 -7.89 8.15
C ASP A 34 5.13 -8.77 7.77
N SER A 35 5.28 -9.87 8.49
CA SER A 35 6.36 -10.83 8.28
C SER A 35 6.26 -11.55 6.93
N GLU A 36 5.04 -11.81 6.44
CA GLU A 36 4.84 -12.52 5.16
C GLU A 36 5.29 -11.64 4.01
N THR A 37 4.80 -10.40 3.96
CA THR A 37 5.18 -9.43 2.93
C THR A 37 6.67 -9.10 3.03
N TYR A 38 7.21 -8.93 4.24
CA TYR A 38 8.64 -8.73 4.47
C TYR A 38 9.49 -9.82 3.82
N HIS A 39 9.22 -11.10 4.15
CA HIS A 39 9.99 -12.21 3.61
C HIS A 39 9.79 -12.34 2.10
N TYR A 40 8.58 -12.15 1.61
CA TYR A 40 8.31 -12.20 0.17
C TYR A 40 9.16 -11.18 -0.58
N ARG A 41 9.13 -9.89 -0.19
CA ARG A 41 9.92 -8.84 -0.82
C ARG A 41 11.41 -9.09 -0.70
N LYS A 42 11.87 -9.51 0.49
CA LYS A 42 13.28 -9.76 0.76
C LYS A 42 13.87 -10.89 -0.08
N PHE A 43 13.11 -11.96 -0.32
CA PHE A 43 13.64 -13.16 -1.00
C PHE A 43 13.28 -13.24 -2.48
N TYR A 44 12.11 -12.75 -2.90
CA TYR A 44 11.63 -12.88 -4.28
C TYR A 44 11.71 -11.58 -5.08
N GLU A 45 11.67 -10.42 -4.41
CA GLU A 45 11.63 -9.11 -5.08
C GLU A 45 12.66 -8.12 -4.53
N ALA A 46 13.84 -8.63 -4.13
CA ALA A 46 14.89 -7.78 -3.59
C ALA A 46 15.37 -6.69 -4.57
N HIS A 47 15.14 -6.88 -5.88
CA HIS A 47 15.55 -5.96 -6.94
C HIS A 47 14.77 -4.64 -6.96
N ILE A 48 13.55 -4.60 -6.42
CA ILE A 48 12.75 -3.36 -6.35
C ILE A 48 13.02 -2.55 -5.07
N ILE A 49 13.64 -3.14 -4.05
CA ILE A 49 13.93 -2.45 -2.78
C ILE A 49 14.92 -1.31 -3.04
N ASN A 50 14.64 -0.14 -2.44
CA ASN A 50 15.36 1.12 -2.65
C ASN A 50 15.30 1.69 -4.06
N LYS A 51 14.45 1.16 -4.95
CA LYS A 51 14.19 1.75 -6.25
C LYS A 51 13.11 2.82 -6.17
N VAL A 52 13.15 3.72 -7.12
CA VAL A 52 12.20 4.81 -7.27
C VAL A 52 11.29 4.48 -8.44
N GLY A 53 10.00 4.71 -8.27
CA GLY A 53 8.99 4.51 -9.30
C GLY A 53 7.90 5.57 -9.23
N GLU A 54 7.00 5.54 -10.20
CA GLU A 54 5.88 6.47 -10.30
C GLU A 54 4.56 5.75 -10.02
N ILE A 55 3.69 6.36 -9.22
CA ILE A 55 2.36 5.80 -8.95
C ILE A 55 1.49 5.94 -10.21
N THR A 56 1.12 4.81 -10.79
CA THR A 56 0.24 4.74 -11.96
C THR A 56 -1.22 4.53 -11.58
N ASN A 57 -1.49 3.94 -10.42
CA ASN A 57 -2.86 3.68 -9.96
C ASN A 57 -2.95 3.54 -8.44
N ILE A 58 -4.12 3.82 -7.88
CA ILE A 58 -4.41 3.72 -6.43
C ILE A 58 -5.68 2.90 -6.25
N HIS A 59 -5.58 1.81 -5.50
CA HIS A 59 -6.69 0.93 -5.19
C HIS A 59 -7.02 1.04 -3.71
N ILE A 60 -8.28 1.33 -3.40
CA ILE A 60 -8.79 1.39 -2.04
C ILE A 60 -9.78 0.25 -1.87
N SER A 61 -9.44 -0.70 -1.00
CA SER A 61 -10.33 -1.82 -0.69
C SER A 61 -11.52 -1.37 0.17
N PRO A 62 -12.65 -2.11 0.17
CA PRO A 62 -13.79 -1.83 1.05
C PRO A 62 -13.43 -1.86 2.54
N ALA A 63 -12.34 -2.52 2.92
CA ALA A 63 -11.81 -2.58 4.29
C ALA A 63 -10.91 -1.38 4.65
N GLY A 64 -10.72 -0.41 3.73
CA GLY A 64 -9.88 0.77 3.95
C GLY A 64 -8.40 0.58 3.67
N VAL A 65 -7.96 -0.63 3.29
CA VAL A 65 -6.56 -0.89 2.89
C VAL A 65 -6.30 -0.23 1.54
N VAL A 66 -5.25 0.59 1.48
CA VAL A 66 -4.79 1.27 0.26
C VAL A 66 -3.62 0.49 -0.35
N THR A 67 -3.67 0.25 -1.65
CA THR A 67 -2.60 -0.40 -2.41
C THR A 67 -2.27 0.45 -3.63
N TYR A 68 -0.99 0.66 -3.86
CA TYR A 68 -0.47 1.48 -4.93
C TYR A 68 0.07 0.59 -6.05
N GLU A 69 -0.25 0.94 -7.29
CA GLU A 69 0.44 0.42 -8.46
C GLU A 69 1.58 1.38 -8.79
N VAL A 70 2.81 0.88 -8.75
CA VAL A 70 4.03 1.67 -8.98
C VAL A 70 4.75 1.11 -10.20
N ASP A 71 5.02 1.97 -11.18
CA ASP A 71 5.87 1.66 -12.32
C ASP A 71 7.33 1.88 -11.94
N ILE A 72 8.11 0.79 -11.98
CA ILE A 72 9.55 0.80 -11.77
C ILE A 72 10.21 0.23 -13.04
N TYR A 73 10.83 1.10 -13.82
CA TYR A 73 11.53 0.75 -15.07
C TYR A 73 10.66 0.05 -16.13
N GLY A 74 9.38 0.41 -16.23
CA GLY A 74 8.42 -0.17 -17.18
C GLY A 74 7.74 -1.45 -16.69
N ALA A 75 8.01 -1.86 -15.45
CA ALA A 75 7.34 -2.98 -14.79
C ALA A 75 6.45 -2.46 -13.66
N LYS A 76 5.24 -3.00 -13.58
CA LYS A 76 4.22 -2.59 -12.61
C LYS A 76 4.26 -3.47 -11.38
N TYR A 77 4.35 -2.86 -10.21
CA TYR A 77 4.37 -3.52 -8.92
C TYR A 77 3.20 -3.05 -8.06
N TYR A 78 2.60 -3.98 -7.31
CA TYR A 78 1.54 -3.67 -6.35
C TYR A 78 2.15 -3.64 -4.95
N LEU A 79 2.11 -2.46 -4.33
CA LEU A 79 2.80 -2.16 -3.08
C LEU A 79 1.83 -1.57 -2.06
N LEU A 80 2.02 -1.92 -0.79
CA LEU A 80 1.28 -1.32 0.32
C LEU A 80 1.81 0.08 0.63
N GLU A 81 1.01 0.88 1.33
CA GLU A 81 1.39 2.26 1.68
C GLU A 81 2.65 2.30 2.56
N GLU A 82 2.81 1.30 3.43
CA GLU A 82 3.92 1.16 4.36
C GLU A 82 5.24 0.77 3.67
N GLU A 83 5.16 0.32 2.41
CA GLU A 83 6.31 -0.01 1.57
C GLU A 83 6.85 1.22 0.81
N LEU A 84 6.23 2.40 0.97
CA LEU A 84 6.52 3.59 0.19
C LEU A 84 6.89 4.81 1.05
N ILE A 85 7.92 5.54 0.60
CA ILE A 85 8.32 6.85 1.15
C ILE A 85 8.50 7.92 0.08
#